data_AF-A0A965WCF2-F1
#
_entry.id   AF-A0A965WCF2-F1
#
_cell.length_a   1.000
_cell.length_b   1.000
_cell.length_c   1.000
_cell.angle_alpha   90.00
_cell.angle_beta   90.00
_cell.angle_gamma   90.00
#
_symmetry.space_group_name_H-M   'P 1'
#
loop_
_entity.id
_entity.type
_entity.pdbx_description
1 polymer ?
#
loop_
_entity_poly.entity_id
_entity_poly.type
_entity_poly.pdbx_seq_one_letter_code
_entity_poly.pdbx_strand_id
1 'polypeptide(L)'
;MLVVVGFRTALTGDDARTFPDAIERMSPADGDRVLRQAQIIIDFVVGYEATLTIDGIALPVTRLDELSASGGALSPGSQVELPPTAVYDPGNHVLSFQPQMGALIEEFSQGEHIAVVTYWKTLDGPEKSRTYQWRFITD
;
A
#
# COMPACT_ATOMS: atom_id res chain seq x y z
N MET A 1 -50.01 21.41 12.58
CA MET A 1 -49.47 20.28 13.39
C MET A 1 -48.17 19.86 12.73
N LEU A 2 -47.05 19.98 13.44
CA LEU A 2 -45.70 19.85 12.90
C LEU A 2 -45.33 18.36 12.81
N VAL A 3 -44.90 17.91 11.63
CA VAL A 3 -44.35 16.57 11.43
C VAL A 3 -42.90 16.60 11.90
N VAL A 4 -42.58 15.76 12.88
CA VAL A 4 -41.22 15.54 13.36
C VAL A 4 -40.45 14.82 12.25
N VAL A 5 -39.50 15.51 11.62
CA VAL A 5 -38.51 14.88 10.74
C VAL A 5 -37.53 14.12 11.63
N GLY A 6 -37.58 12.79 11.57
CA GLY A 6 -36.58 11.95 12.18
C GLY A 6 -35.23 12.17 11.50
N PHE A 7 -34.30 12.81 12.20
CA PHE A 7 -32.89 12.81 11.85
C PHE A 7 -32.40 11.37 11.89
N ARG A 8 -32.23 10.75 10.72
CA ARG A 8 -31.38 9.56 10.60
C ARG A 8 -29.94 10.05 10.65
N THR A 9 -29.37 10.15 11.85
CA THR A 9 -27.93 10.11 12.02
C THR A 9 -27.47 8.74 11.55
N ALA A 10 -27.13 8.62 10.27
CA ALA A 10 -26.24 7.59 9.79
C ALA A 10 -24.84 7.94 10.32
N LEU A 11 -24.62 7.67 11.61
CA LEU A 11 -23.30 7.47 12.17
C LEU A 11 -22.83 6.11 11.64
N THR A 12 -22.36 6.07 10.40
CA THR A 12 -21.48 4.98 9.98
C THR A 12 -20.06 5.52 10.09
N GLY A 13 -19.48 5.31 11.27
CA GLY A 13 -18.07 5.40 11.62
C GLY A 13 -17.19 6.21 10.67
N ASP A 14 -17.21 7.52 10.87
CA ASP A 14 -16.04 8.36 10.59
C ASP A 14 -14.98 8.03 11.66
N ASP A 15 -14.48 6.78 11.65
CA ASP A 15 -13.11 6.54 12.07
C ASP A 15 -12.29 7.21 10.98
N ALA A 16 -12.04 8.51 11.15
CA ALA A 16 -10.97 9.22 10.47
C ALA A 16 -9.68 8.47 10.81
N ARG A 17 -9.45 7.36 10.09
CA ARG A 17 -8.23 6.57 10.14
C ARG A 17 -7.13 7.60 9.98
N THR A 18 -6.40 7.81 11.07
CA THR A 18 -5.42 8.90 11.16
C THR A 18 -4.19 8.44 10.40
N PHE A 19 -4.33 8.37 9.08
CA PHE A 19 -3.20 8.21 8.19
C PHE A 19 -2.33 9.46 8.33
N PRO A 20 -1.00 9.31 8.27
CA PRO A 20 -0.14 10.47 8.18
C PRO A 20 -0.48 11.26 6.92
N ASP A 21 -0.26 12.58 6.95
CA ASP A 21 -0.50 13.51 5.83
C ASP A 21 0.14 13.07 4.50
N ALA A 22 1.16 12.21 4.56
CA ALA A 22 1.84 11.65 3.40
C ALA A 22 1.10 10.49 2.71
N ILE A 23 0.15 9.83 3.38
CA ILE A 23 -0.57 8.65 2.88
C ILE A 23 -2.02 9.05 2.64
N GLU A 24 -2.44 9.04 1.37
CA GLU A 24 -3.83 9.32 1.01
C GLU A 24 -4.71 8.09 1.28
N ARG A 25 -4.22 6.88 0.92
CA ARG A 25 -4.96 5.63 1.10
C ARG A 25 -4.02 4.44 1.36
N MET A 26 -4.57 3.42 2.02
CA MET A 26 -3.86 2.16 2.29
C MET A 26 -4.83 0.99 2.32
N SER A 27 -4.43 -0.11 1.70
CA SER A 27 -5.15 -1.39 1.66
C SER A 27 -4.15 -2.54 1.71
N PRO A 28 -4.37 -3.59 2.53
CA PRO A 28 -5.32 -3.64 3.64
C PRO A 28 -5.04 -2.57 4.69
N ALA A 29 -6.11 -2.15 5.38
CA ALA A 29 -6.01 -1.24 6.50
C ALA A 29 -5.70 -1.99 7.81
N ASP A 30 -5.43 -1.24 8.88
CA ASP A 30 -5.20 -1.82 10.20
C ASP A 30 -6.41 -2.67 10.68
N GLY A 31 -6.14 -3.90 11.10
CA GLY A 31 -7.14 -4.88 11.53
C GLY A 31 -7.93 -5.55 10.39
N ASP A 32 -7.64 -5.23 9.13
CA ASP A 32 -8.37 -5.78 8.00
C ASP A 32 -8.05 -7.26 7.77
N ARG A 33 -9.02 -8.02 7.25
CA ARG A 33 -8.89 -9.46 6.99
C ARG A 33 -8.75 -9.71 5.50
N VAL A 34 -7.67 -10.37 5.10
CA VAL A 34 -7.30 -10.56 3.71
C VAL A 34 -6.93 -12.01 3.38
N LEU A 35 -6.82 -12.29 2.08
CA LEU A 35 -6.37 -13.59 1.57
C LEU A 35 -4.85 -13.70 1.56
N ARG A 36 -4.32 -14.93 1.42
CA ARG A 36 -2.87 -15.19 1.35
C ARG A 36 -2.15 -14.51 0.19
N GLN A 37 -2.88 -14.26 -0.91
CA GLN A 37 -2.39 -13.55 -2.10
C GLN A 37 -2.92 -12.12 -2.18
N ALA A 38 -3.30 -11.54 -1.04
CA ALA A 38 -3.78 -10.17 -1.01
C ALA A 38 -2.71 -9.19 -1.50
N GLN A 39 -3.15 -8.18 -2.23
CA GLN A 39 -2.29 -7.11 -2.68
C GLN A 39 -2.23 -6.04 -1.58
N ILE A 40 -1.02 -5.65 -1.21
CA ILE A 40 -0.75 -4.48 -0.39
C ILE A 40 -0.60 -3.28 -1.32
N ILE A 41 -1.35 -2.22 -1.06
CA ILE A 41 -1.37 -0.98 -1.83
C ILE A 41 -1.30 0.18 -0.85
N ILE A 42 -0.35 1.08 -1.06
CA ILE A 42 -0.20 2.33 -0.32
C ILE A 42 -0.14 3.48 -1.32
N ASP A 43 -1.10 4.38 -1.22
CA ASP A 43 -1.25 5.57 -2.04
C ASP A 43 -0.69 6.76 -1.28
N PHE A 44 0.33 7.41 -1.83
CA PHE A 44 1.00 8.53 -1.22
C PHE A 44 0.63 9.84 -1.91
N VAL A 45 0.75 10.94 -1.17
CA VAL A 45 0.76 12.26 -1.80
C VAL A 45 2.01 12.42 -2.69
N VAL A 46 1.92 13.31 -3.66
CA VAL A 46 3.02 13.62 -4.59
C VAL A 46 4.34 13.93 -3.88
N GLY A 47 5.43 13.39 -4.42
CA GLY A 47 6.80 13.68 -3.96
C GLY A 47 7.27 12.85 -2.76
N TYR A 48 6.63 11.72 -2.47
CA TYR A 48 7.04 10.77 -1.45
C TYR A 48 7.47 9.44 -2.05
N GLU A 49 8.55 8.89 -1.52
CA GLU A 49 9.00 7.52 -1.77
C GLU A 49 8.80 6.67 -0.53
N ALA A 50 8.75 5.35 -0.73
CA ALA A 50 8.60 4.44 0.38
C ALA A 50 9.24 3.08 0.13
N THR A 51 9.53 2.40 1.23
CA THR A 51 9.89 0.98 1.30
C THR A 51 8.89 0.24 2.16
N LEU A 52 8.63 -1.01 1.80
CA LEU A 52 7.68 -1.87 2.50
C LEU A 52 8.44 -2.98 3.22
N THR A 53 8.13 -3.17 4.49
CA THR A 53 8.62 -4.26 5.31
C THR A 53 7.40 -5.01 5.84
N ILE A 54 7.37 -6.33 5.70
CA ILE A 54 6.27 -7.16 6.22
C ILE A 54 6.87 -8.27 7.07
N ASP A 55 6.37 -8.44 8.28
CA ASP A 55 6.85 -9.43 9.26
C ASP A 55 8.36 -9.32 9.53
N GLY A 56 8.90 -8.09 9.47
CA GLY A 56 10.33 -7.83 9.59
C GLY A 56 11.17 -8.11 8.33
N ILE A 57 10.55 -8.57 7.24
CA ILE A 57 11.19 -8.80 5.95
C ILE A 57 11.08 -7.53 5.10
N ALA A 58 12.21 -6.85 4.88
CA ALA A 58 12.29 -5.69 4.02
C ALA A 58 12.18 -6.11 2.55
N LEU A 59 11.13 -5.67 1.87
CA LEU A 59 10.89 -5.98 0.47
C LEU A 59 11.70 -5.02 -0.42
N PRO A 60 12.44 -5.53 -1.41
CA PRO A 60 13.07 -4.67 -2.41
C PRO A 60 11.97 -3.91 -3.16
N VAL A 61 12.24 -2.63 -3.43
CA VAL A 61 11.32 -1.77 -4.18
C VAL A 61 11.88 -1.55 -5.58
N THR A 62 11.08 -1.85 -6.58
CA THR A 62 11.37 -1.60 -7.99
C THR A 62 10.47 -0.46 -8.48
N ARG A 63 11.04 0.54 -9.15
CA ARG A 63 10.25 1.63 -9.72
C ARG A 63 9.63 1.19 -11.04
N LEU A 64 8.35 1.46 -11.25
CA LEU A 64 7.65 1.07 -12.48
C LEU A 64 8.25 1.73 -13.73
N ASP A 65 8.73 2.97 -13.61
CA ASP A 65 9.41 3.69 -14.70
C ASP A 65 10.71 2.98 -15.15
N GLU A 66 11.50 2.47 -14.21
CA GLU A 66 12.74 1.73 -14.48
C GLU A 66 12.46 0.34 -15.10
N LEU A 67 11.38 -0.30 -14.68
CA LEU A 67 10.91 -1.56 -15.28
C LEU A 67 10.50 -1.35 -16.75
N SER A 68 9.74 -0.28 -17.01
CA SER A 68 9.27 0.09 -18.35
C SER A 68 10.42 0.45 -19.29
N ALA A 69 11.47 1.08 -18.76
CA ALA A 69 12.68 1.42 -19.50
C ALA A 69 13.52 0.18 -19.90
N SER A 70 13.39 -0.93 -19.17
CA SER A 70 14.22 -2.13 -19.36
C SER A 70 13.63 -3.20 -20.28
N GLY A 71 12.39 -3.06 -20.76
CA GLY A 71 11.80 -4.14 -21.57
C GLY A 71 10.39 -3.92 -22.09
N GLY A 72 10.25 -3.08 -23.13
CA GLY A 72 9.15 -3.17 -24.08
C GLY A 72 8.09 -2.09 -23.95
N ALA A 73 7.76 -1.45 -25.08
CA ALA A 73 6.71 -0.46 -25.18
C ALA A 73 5.38 -0.99 -24.64
N LEU A 74 4.94 -0.44 -23.50
CA LEU A 74 3.65 -0.74 -22.90
C LEU A 74 2.53 -0.32 -23.86
N SER A 75 1.91 -1.27 -24.55
CA SER A 75 0.68 -1.00 -25.29
C SER A 75 -0.46 -0.82 -24.27
N PRO A 76 -1.29 0.23 -24.37
CA PRO A 76 -2.40 0.44 -23.43
C PRO A 76 -3.32 -0.78 -23.47
N GLY A 77 -3.47 -1.46 -22.32
CA GLY A 77 -4.18 -2.74 -22.19
C GLY A 77 -3.28 -3.96 -21.99
N SER A 78 -1.96 -3.82 -22.02
CA SER A 78 -1.02 -4.89 -21.64
C SER A 78 -1.00 -5.04 -20.12
N GLN A 79 -1.33 -6.24 -19.63
CA GLN A 79 -1.16 -6.59 -18.23
C GLN A 79 0.35 -6.61 -17.92
N VAL A 80 0.83 -5.61 -17.18
CA VAL A 80 2.22 -5.55 -16.75
C VAL A 80 2.42 -6.68 -15.75
N GLU A 81 3.28 -7.63 -16.08
CA GLU A 81 3.75 -8.63 -15.13
C GLU A 81 4.56 -7.89 -14.06
N LEU A 82 3.97 -7.73 -12.87
CA LEU A 82 4.64 -7.07 -11.75
C LEU A 82 5.81 -7.97 -11.31
N PRO A 83 7.03 -7.41 -11.12
CA PRO A 83 8.14 -8.18 -10.59
C PRO A 83 7.80 -8.76 -9.21
N PRO A 84 8.55 -9.79 -8.75
CA PRO A 84 8.40 -10.39 -7.43
C PRO A 84 8.97 -9.49 -6.30
N THR A 85 8.76 -8.17 -6.44
CA THR A 85 9.25 -7.10 -5.57
C THR A 85 8.11 -6.11 -5.34
N ALA A 86 8.27 -5.19 -4.38
CA ALA A 86 7.32 -4.10 -4.22
C ALA A 86 7.49 -3.11 -5.38
N VAL A 87 6.42 -2.79 -6.09
CA VAL A 87 6.46 -1.88 -7.24
C VAL A 87 5.98 -0.51 -6.80
N TYR A 88 6.89 0.46 -6.88
CA TYR A 88 6.55 1.87 -6.69
C TYR A 88 6.30 2.54 -8.03
N ASP A 89 5.09 3.05 -8.22
CA ASP A 89 4.76 3.84 -9.39
C ASP A 89 4.92 5.35 -9.11
N PRO A 90 5.96 6.01 -9.65
CA PRO A 90 6.17 7.45 -9.44
C PRO A 90 5.15 8.32 -10.17
N GLY A 91 4.40 7.77 -11.14
CA GLY A 91 3.36 8.51 -11.86
C GLY A 91 2.10 8.74 -11.03
N ASN A 92 1.69 7.71 -10.27
CA ASN A 92 0.52 7.75 -9.39
C ASN A 92 0.90 7.84 -7.89
N HIS A 93 2.19 7.76 -7.56
CA HIS A 93 2.70 7.75 -6.18
C HIS A 93 2.17 6.57 -5.36
N VAL A 94 2.03 5.41 -6.00
CA VAL A 94 1.47 4.20 -5.38
C VAL A 94 2.55 3.16 -5.20
N LEU A 95 2.71 2.66 -3.97
CA LEU A 95 3.48 1.46 -3.69
C LEU A 95 2.53 0.26 -3.67
N SER A 96 2.82 -0.75 -4.49
CA SER A 96 2.04 -1.97 -4.56
C SER A 96 2.92 -3.19 -4.39
N PHE A 97 2.45 -4.19 -3.65
CA PHE A 97 3.14 -5.46 -3.49
C PHE A 97 2.12 -6.58 -3.51
N GLN A 98 2.38 -7.60 -4.31
CA GLN A 98 1.57 -8.80 -4.36
C GLN A 98 2.47 -10.01 -4.15
N PRO A 99 2.15 -10.89 -3.18
CA PRO A 99 2.84 -12.16 -3.00
C PRO A 99 2.72 -13.02 -4.26
N GLN A 100 3.85 -13.49 -4.76
CA GLN A 100 3.95 -14.33 -5.95
C GLN A 100 5.18 -15.25 -5.87
N MET A 101 5.17 -16.31 -6.66
CA MET A 101 6.28 -17.27 -6.71
C MET A 101 7.59 -16.56 -7.07
N GLY A 102 8.63 -16.77 -6.26
CA GLY A 102 9.94 -16.11 -6.43
C GLY A 102 10.08 -14.73 -5.75
N ALA A 103 9.04 -14.21 -5.09
CA ALA A 103 9.16 -13.06 -4.21
C ALA A 103 9.77 -13.46 -2.85
N LEU A 104 10.30 -12.48 -2.11
CA LEU A 104 10.74 -12.72 -0.73
C LEU A 104 9.59 -13.20 0.16
N ILE A 105 8.36 -12.78 -0.16
CA ILE A 105 7.12 -13.26 0.45
C ILE A 105 6.26 -13.80 -0.68
N GLU A 106 6.25 -15.12 -0.81
CA GLU A 106 5.51 -15.81 -1.89
C GLU A 106 4.01 -15.91 -1.58
N GLU A 107 3.67 -16.04 -0.30
CA GLU A 107 2.31 -15.97 0.22
C GLU A 107 2.33 -15.50 1.68
N PHE A 108 1.24 -14.86 2.13
CA PHE A 108 1.08 -14.58 3.55
C PHE A 108 0.67 -15.86 4.29
N SER A 109 1.37 -16.16 5.39
CA SER A 109 0.98 -17.24 6.30
C SER A 109 -0.39 -16.97 6.93
N GLN A 110 -1.12 -17.98 7.37
CA GLN A 110 -2.35 -17.73 8.12
C GLN A 110 -2.03 -17.09 9.48
N GLY A 111 -2.73 -16.02 9.86
CA GLY A 111 -2.53 -15.32 11.13
C GLY A 111 -2.40 -13.80 11.01
N GLU A 112 -1.90 -13.17 12.07
CA GLU A 112 -1.62 -11.72 12.10
C GLU A 112 -0.27 -11.42 11.44
N HIS A 113 -0.24 -10.40 10.59
CA HIS A 113 0.96 -9.86 9.95
C HIS A 113 1.14 -8.41 10.33
N ILE A 114 2.40 -8.00 10.47
CA ILE A 114 2.78 -6.62 10.74
C ILE A 114 3.42 -6.05 9.47
N ALA A 115 2.78 -5.05 8.87
CA ALA A 115 3.37 -4.28 7.79
C ALA A 115 3.87 -2.93 8.31
N VAL A 116 5.05 -2.55 7.86
CA VAL A 116 5.71 -1.30 8.16
C VAL A 116 6.09 -0.65 6.85
N VAL A 117 5.57 0.56 6.63
CA VAL A 117 5.94 1.39 5.49
C VAL A 117 6.86 2.48 5.98
N THR A 118 8.06 2.52 5.42
CA THR A 118 9.05 3.56 5.69
C THR A 118 9.06 4.51 4.52
N TYR A 119 8.60 5.73 4.72
CA TYR A 119 8.40 6.73 3.67
C TYR A 119 9.17 8.01 3.96
N TRP A 120 9.60 8.69 2.90
CA TRP A 120 10.33 9.95 2.97
C TRP A 120 9.97 10.83 1.78
N LYS A 121 10.23 12.13 1.89
CA LYS A 121 10.14 13.01 0.72
C LYS A 121 11.28 12.69 -0.22
N THR A 122 11.00 12.54 -1.51
CA THR A 122 12.02 12.23 -2.54
C THR A 122 13.20 13.21 -2.50
N LEU A 123 12.93 14.48 -2.16
CA LEU A 123 13.95 15.53 -2.07
C LEU A 123 14.80 15.46 -0.80
N ASP A 124 14.27 14.95 0.31
CA ASP A 124 14.99 14.83 1.59
C ASP A 124 15.77 13.51 1.69
N GLY A 125 15.32 12.47 0.98
CA GLY A 125 15.93 11.15 1.00
C GLY A 125 15.62 10.31 2.24
N PRO A 126 16.10 9.05 2.28
CA PRO A 126 15.73 8.06 3.31
C PRO A 126 16.23 8.41 4.72
N GLU A 127 17.19 9.31 4.86
CA GLU A 127 17.70 9.81 6.14
C GLU A 127 16.67 10.63 6.93
N LYS A 128 15.66 11.19 6.27
CA LYS A 128 14.51 11.87 6.88
C LYS A 128 13.23 11.04 6.80
N SER A 129 13.39 9.71 6.79
CA SER A 129 12.25 8.81 6.72
C SER A 129 11.39 8.81 7.98
N ARG A 130 10.13 8.47 7.76
CA ARG A 130 9.10 8.24 8.75
C ARG A 130 8.59 6.84 8.55
N THR A 131 8.14 6.23 9.63
CA THR A 131 7.57 4.89 9.60
C THR A 131 6.11 4.96 9.98
N TYR A 132 5.30 4.15 9.31
CA TYR A 132 3.93 3.87 9.70
C TYR A 132 3.74 2.36 9.72
N GLN A 133 3.24 1.85 10.84
CA GLN A 133 3.04 0.43 11.05
C GLN A 133 1.55 0.15 11.19
N TRP A 134 1.08 -0.90 10.54
CA TRP A 134 -0.27 -1.43 10.68
C TRP A 134 -0.26 -2.94 10.68
N ARG A 135 -1.38 -3.54 11.08
CA ARG A 135 -1.54 -4.97 11.17
C ARG A 135 -2.69 -5.43 10.29
N PHE A 136 -2.56 -6.60 9.69
CA PHE A 136 -3.66 -7.23 8.96
C PHE A 136 -3.69 -8.73 9.27
N ILE A 137 -4.86 -9.35 9.14
CA ILE A 137 -5.05 -10.78 9.42
C ILE A 137 -5.25 -11.51 8.11
N THR A 138 -4.53 -12.60 7.92
CA THR A 138 -4.67 -13.50 6.77
C THR A 138 -5.40 -14.78 7.16
N ASP A 139 -6.42 -15.16 6.39
CA ASP A 139 -7.14 -16.44 6.50
C ASP A 139 -6.52 -17.56 5.63
#